data_AF-Q2VH74-F1
#
_entry.id   AF-Q2VH74-F1
#
_cell.length_a   1.000
_cell.length_b   1.000
_cell.length_c   1.000
_cell.angle_alpha   90.00
_cell.angle_beta   90.00
_cell.angle_gamma   90.00
#
_symmetry.space_group_name_H-M   'P 1'
#
loop_
_entity.id
_entity.type
_entity.pdbx_description
1 polymer ?
#
loop_
_entity_poly.entity_id
_entity_poly.type
_entity_poly.pdbx_seq_one_letter_code
_entity_poly.pdbx_strand_id
1 'polypeptide(L)'
;ACPSQCSCPGTDVNCHERRLASVPAEIPTTTKILRLYINQITKLEPGVFDSLTALTLLNVGDNQLTALPEGVFDRLVNLQKLWLNSNQLTSLPAGVFDKLTQLTQLGLWDNQLKSIPRGAFDNLKSLTHIWLFGNPWDCECSDILYLKNWIVQHASIVNLQGHGGVDNVKCSGTNTPVRAVTEASTSPSKCP
;
A
#
# COMPACT_ATOMS: atom_id res chain seq x y z
N ALA A 1 8.19 -4.02 -26.25
CA ALA A 1 9.59 -3.56 -26.21
C ALA A 1 9.88 -2.98 -24.82
N CYS A 2 11.12 -2.66 -24.47
CA CYS A 2 11.40 -1.98 -23.20
C CYS A 2 11.01 -0.50 -23.29
N PRO A 3 10.34 0.11 -22.30
CA PRO A 3 10.05 1.54 -22.33
C PRO A 3 11.34 2.37 -22.41
N SER A 4 11.33 3.47 -23.18
CA SER A 4 12.53 4.22 -23.58
C SER A 4 13.37 4.75 -22.40
N GLN A 5 12.72 5.09 -21.29
CA GLN A 5 13.35 5.61 -20.09
C GLN A 5 13.65 4.53 -19.05
N CYS A 6 13.53 3.25 -19.40
CA CYS A 6 13.70 2.13 -18.47
C CYS A 6 14.80 1.17 -18.94
N SER A 7 15.18 0.24 -18.06
CA SER A 7 16.06 -0.88 -18.38
C SER A 7 15.33 -2.19 -18.12
N CYS A 8 15.39 -3.14 -19.06
CA CYS A 8 14.58 -4.36 -19.00
C CYS A 8 15.43 -5.65 -19.11
N PRO A 9 16.19 -6.05 -18.08
CA PRO A 9 16.87 -7.33 -18.07
C PRO A 9 15.89 -8.48 -17.84
N GLY A 10 15.76 -9.38 -18.81
CA GLY A 10 14.85 -10.52 -18.73
C GLY A 10 13.38 -10.09 -18.60
N THR A 11 12.74 -10.42 -17.49
CA THR A 11 11.35 -10.05 -17.17
C THR A 11 11.22 -8.93 -16.15
N ASP A 12 12.33 -8.28 -15.80
CA ASP A 12 12.33 -7.12 -14.91
C ASP A 12 12.22 -5.85 -15.75
N VAL A 13 11.47 -4.87 -15.25
CA VAL A 13 11.35 -3.53 -15.84
C VAL A 13 11.73 -2.51 -14.76
N ASN A 14 12.89 -1.90 -14.96
CA ASN A 14 13.52 -0.96 -14.03
C ASN A 14 13.36 0.46 -14.54
N CYS A 15 12.44 1.19 -13.93
CA CYS A 15 12.08 2.57 -14.24
C CYS A 15 12.27 3.50 -13.02
N HIS A 16 13.01 3.08 -12.00
CA HIS A 16 13.27 3.87 -10.79
C HIS A 16 14.26 5.02 -11.04
N GLU A 17 14.13 6.12 -10.32
CA GLU A 17 15.05 7.28 -10.39
C GLU A 17 15.14 7.93 -11.78
N ARG A 18 14.02 7.99 -12.50
CA ARG A 18 13.96 8.51 -13.88
C ARG A 18 13.19 9.81 -14.01
N ARG A 19 12.74 10.42 -12.90
CA ARG A 19 11.90 11.62 -12.87
C ARG A 19 10.61 11.46 -13.69
N LEU A 20 10.07 10.24 -13.72
CA LEU A 20 8.83 9.95 -14.45
C LEU A 20 7.66 10.65 -13.77
N ALA A 21 6.86 11.37 -14.55
CA ALA A 21 5.61 11.98 -14.09
C ALA A 21 4.41 11.01 -14.17
N SER A 22 4.56 9.90 -14.89
CA SER A 22 3.52 8.88 -15.10
C SER A 22 4.14 7.51 -15.33
N VAL A 23 3.34 6.46 -15.20
CA VAL A 23 3.75 5.10 -15.55
C VAL A 23 4.05 5.03 -17.06
N PRO A 24 5.22 4.52 -17.48
CA PRO A 24 5.55 4.40 -18.91
C PRO A 24 4.55 3.50 -19.64
N ALA A 25 4.18 3.89 -20.86
CA ALA A 25 3.41 3.03 -21.75
C ALA A 25 4.22 1.81 -22.20
N GLU A 26 3.51 0.80 -22.71
CA GLU A 26 4.11 -0.37 -23.39
C GLU A 26 5.03 -1.23 -22.52
N ILE A 27 4.78 -1.30 -21.20
CA ILE A 27 5.45 -2.27 -20.32
C ILE A 27 5.16 -3.69 -20.84
N PRO A 28 6.18 -4.53 -21.08
CA PRO A 28 5.97 -5.91 -21.53
C PRO A 28 5.03 -6.69 -20.61
N THR A 29 4.07 -7.42 -21.16
CA THR A 29 3.10 -8.20 -20.38
C THR A 29 3.73 -9.38 -19.65
N THR A 30 4.92 -9.81 -20.08
CA THR A 30 5.75 -10.83 -19.41
C THR A 30 6.48 -10.31 -18.17
N THR A 31 6.33 -9.02 -17.83
CA THR A 31 7.01 -8.40 -16.68
C THR A 31 6.62 -9.08 -15.37
N LYS A 32 7.61 -9.54 -14.62
CA LYS A 32 7.44 -10.10 -13.26
C LYS A 32 7.75 -9.09 -12.17
N ILE A 33 8.66 -8.16 -12.45
CA ILE A 33 9.12 -7.17 -11.48
C ILE A 33 9.08 -5.79 -12.13
N LEU A 34 8.28 -4.89 -11.57
CA LEU A 34 8.15 -3.52 -12.02
C LEU A 34 8.60 -2.57 -10.91
N ARG A 35 9.68 -1.82 -11.17
CA ARG A 35 10.25 -0.83 -10.24
C ARG A 35 10.02 0.57 -10.80
N LEU A 36 9.15 1.33 -10.15
CA LEU A 36 8.77 2.71 -10.47
C LEU A 36 9.08 3.68 -9.31
N TYR A 37 9.85 3.25 -8.31
CA TYR A 37 10.12 4.07 -7.12
C TYR A 37 11.08 5.25 -7.38
N ILE A 38 11.07 6.24 -6.48
CA ILE A 38 11.85 7.49 -6.60
C ILE A 38 11.58 8.15 -7.96
N ASN A 39 10.33 8.53 -8.16
CA ASN A 39 9.86 9.25 -9.35
C ASN A 39 8.94 10.40 -8.93
N GLN A 40 8.23 11.00 -9.89
CA GLN A 40 7.35 12.16 -9.70
C GLN A 40 5.92 11.80 -10.12
N ILE A 41 5.52 10.53 -9.97
CA ILE A 41 4.20 10.06 -10.36
C ILE A 41 3.19 10.57 -9.34
N THR A 42 2.26 11.40 -9.81
CA THR A 42 1.21 12.02 -8.98
C THR A 42 -0.11 11.26 -9.04
N LYS A 43 -0.32 10.48 -10.10
CA LYS A 43 -1.55 9.71 -10.33
C LYS A 43 -1.27 8.42 -11.09
N LEU A 44 -2.04 7.40 -10.78
CA LEU A 44 -2.17 6.19 -11.59
C LEU A 44 -3.46 6.30 -12.42
N GLU A 45 -3.39 5.98 -13.70
CA GLU A 45 -4.60 5.90 -14.52
C GLU A 45 -5.36 4.59 -14.24
N PRO A 46 -6.71 4.59 -14.32
CA PRO A 46 -7.49 3.36 -14.20
C PRO A 46 -7.00 2.29 -15.18
N GLY A 47 -6.83 1.06 -14.71
CA GLY A 47 -6.39 -0.07 -15.53
C GLY A 47 -4.92 -0.04 -15.97
N VAL A 48 -4.09 0.88 -15.46
CA VAL A 48 -2.68 1.04 -15.89
C VAL A 48 -1.83 -0.23 -15.72
N PHE A 49 -2.22 -1.15 -14.85
CA PHE A 49 -1.52 -2.41 -14.62
C PHE A 49 -2.28 -3.65 -15.12
N ASP A 50 -3.42 -3.49 -15.80
CA ASP A 50 -4.34 -4.61 -16.11
C ASP A 50 -3.69 -5.68 -16.99
N SER A 51 -2.77 -5.29 -17.87
CA SER A 51 -2.07 -6.21 -18.78
C SER A 51 -0.90 -6.94 -18.12
N LEU A 52 -0.51 -6.58 -16.89
CA LEU A 52 0.68 -7.10 -16.19
C LEU A 52 0.32 -8.29 -15.28
N THR A 53 -0.43 -9.26 -15.80
CA THR A 53 -0.94 -10.40 -15.02
C THR A 53 0.15 -11.34 -14.50
N ALA A 54 1.37 -11.28 -15.07
CA ALA A 54 2.53 -12.05 -14.61
C ALA A 54 3.29 -11.38 -13.45
N LEU A 55 2.88 -10.20 -13.01
CA LEU A 55 3.62 -9.39 -12.04
C LEU A 55 3.61 -10.03 -10.65
N THR A 56 4.80 -10.18 -10.08
CA THR A 56 5.02 -10.68 -8.71
C THR A 56 5.50 -9.60 -7.75
N LEU A 57 6.12 -8.52 -8.27
CA LEU A 57 6.57 -7.38 -7.48
C LEU A 57 6.22 -6.08 -8.19
N LEU A 58 5.49 -5.21 -7.48
CA LEU A 58 5.23 -3.83 -7.88
C LEU A 58 5.80 -2.88 -6.82
N ASN A 59 6.70 -1.99 -7.23
CA ASN A 59 7.18 -0.93 -6.37
C ASN A 59 6.90 0.44 -6.98
N VAL A 60 5.97 1.17 -6.38
CA VAL A 60 5.60 2.56 -6.71
C VAL A 60 5.85 3.50 -5.51
N GLY A 61 6.70 3.08 -4.57
CA GLY A 61 7.08 3.88 -3.41
C GLY A 61 7.86 5.15 -3.80
N ASP A 62 8.02 6.09 -2.87
CA ASP A 62 8.79 7.31 -3.09
C ASP A 62 8.32 8.09 -4.34
N ASN A 63 7.01 8.33 -4.39
CA ASN A 63 6.30 9.07 -5.44
C ASN A 63 5.38 10.11 -4.78
N GLN A 64 4.42 10.66 -5.54
CA GLN A 64 3.53 11.74 -5.09
C GLN A 64 2.06 11.33 -5.21
N LEU A 65 1.75 10.03 -5.10
CA LEU A 65 0.40 9.52 -5.23
C LEU A 65 -0.45 9.98 -4.04
N THR A 66 -1.59 10.62 -4.31
CA THR A 66 -2.54 11.07 -3.28
C THR A 66 -3.75 10.13 -3.12
N ALA A 67 -4.03 9.34 -4.14
CA ALA A 67 -5.10 8.35 -4.20
C ALA A 67 -4.74 7.20 -5.16
N LEU A 68 -5.49 6.11 -5.06
CA LEU A 68 -5.44 4.97 -5.98
C LEU A 68 -6.78 4.85 -6.72
N PRO A 69 -6.78 4.56 -8.03
CA PRO A 69 -8.02 4.19 -8.72
C PRO A 69 -8.62 2.91 -8.15
N GLU A 70 -9.96 2.81 -8.17
CA GLU A 70 -10.65 1.56 -7.86
C GLU A 70 -10.18 0.43 -8.79
N GLY A 71 -9.96 -0.76 -8.24
CA GLY A 71 -9.56 -1.95 -8.99
C GLY A 71 -8.16 -1.90 -9.61
N VAL A 72 -7.32 -0.90 -9.29
CA VAL A 72 -5.99 -0.72 -9.94
C VAL A 72 -5.06 -1.93 -9.82
N PHE A 73 -5.30 -2.84 -8.87
CA PHE A 73 -4.52 -4.06 -8.69
C PHE A 73 -5.30 -5.36 -8.97
N ASP A 74 -6.55 -5.30 -9.45
CA ASP A 74 -7.44 -6.46 -9.55
C ASP A 74 -6.92 -7.57 -10.47
N ARG A 75 -6.13 -7.20 -11.48
CA ARG A 75 -5.53 -8.15 -12.44
C ARG A 75 -4.20 -8.73 -11.96
N LEU A 76 -3.63 -8.22 -10.87
CA LEU A 76 -2.32 -8.61 -10.36
C LEU A 76 -2.42 -9.82 -9.41
N VAL A 77 -3.11 -10.88 -9.84
CA VAL A 77 -3.42 -12.06 -9.02
C VAL A 77 -2.20 -12.88 -8.58
N ASN A 78 -1.04 -12.63 -9.20
CA ASN A 78 0.24 -13.25 -8.87
C ASN A 78 1.15 -12.37 -7.98
N LEU A 79 0.65 -11.20 -7.56
CA LEU A 79 1.46 -10.23 -6.83
C LEU A 79 1.81 -10.77 -5.44
N GLN A 80 3.10 -10.75 -5.11
CA GLN A 80 3.65 -11.20 -3.85
C GLN A 80 4.17 -10.04 -3.00
N LYS A 81 4.61 -8.95 -3.63
CA LYS A 81 5.18 -7.78 -2.95
C LYS A 81 4.63 -6.49 -3.56
N LEU A 82 4.07 -5.64 -2.72
CA LEU A 82 3.52 -4.34 -3.11
C LEU A 82 4.11 -3.26 -2.21
N TRP A 83 4.78 -2.29 -2.81
CA TRP A 83 5.37 -1.15 -2.11
C TRP A 83 4.68 0.14 -2.57
N LEU A 84 3.97 0.77 -1.65
CA LEU A 84 3.23 2.03 -1.79
C LEU A 84 3.75 3.10 -0.81
N ASN A 85 4.86 2.82 -0.12
CA ASN A 85 5.41 3.68 0.92
C ASN A 85 5.87 5.04 0.40
N SER A 86 6.10 6.00 1.30
CA SER A 86 6.66 7.32 0.97
C SER A 86 5.86 7.99 -0.16
N ASN A 87 4.54 7.98 -0.04
CA ASN A 87 3.61 8.66 -0.94
C ASN A 87 2.73 9.62 -0.11
N GLN A 88 1.64 10.12 -0.69
CA GLN A 88 0.72 11.06 -0.05
C GLN A 88 -0.70 10.48 0.06
N LEU A 89 -0.82 9.15 0.10
CA LEU A 89 -2.12 8.47 0.09
C LEU A 89 -2.92 8.87 1.32
N THR A 90 -4.09 9.46 1.11
CA THR A 90 -4.98 9.93 2.19
C THR A 90 -6.02 8.89 2.59
N SER A 91 -6.38 8.02 1.65
CA SER A 91 -7.32 6.91 1.82
C SER A 91 -6.99 5.79 0.82
N LEU A 92 -7.60 4.63 1.02
CA LEU A 92 -7.53 3.50 0.10
C LEU A 92 -8.95 3.17 -0.39
N PRO A 93 -9.14 2.83 -1.67
CA PRO A 93 -10.42 2.32 -2.14
C PRO A 93 -10.82 1.03 -1.40
N ALA A 94 -12.11 0.84 -1.16
CA ALA A 94 -12.61 -0.43 -0.63
C ALA A 94 -12.26 -1.57 -1.60
N GLY A 95 -11.80 -2.70 -1.06
CA GLY A 95 -11.46 -3.89 -1.85
C GLY A 95 -10.18 -3.78 -2.71
N VAL A 96 -9.39 -2.70 -2.60
CA VAL A 96 -8.19 -2.47 -3.44
C VAL A 96 -7.15 -3.61 -3.39
N PHE A 97 -7.18 -4.45 -2.35
CA PHE A 97 -6.28 -5.60 -2.21
C PHE A 97 -6.98 -6.97 -2.33
N ASP A 98 -8.27 -7.02 -2.63
CA ASP A 98 -9.07 -8.26 -2.55
C ASP A 98 -8.58 -9.39 -3.44
N LYS A 99 -7.97 -9.05 -4.59
CA LYS A 99 -7.46 -10.03 -5.56
C LYS A 99 -6.03 -10.48 -5.26
N LEU A 100 -5.35 -9.87 -4.30
CA LEU A 100 -3.92 -10.09 -4.02
C LEU A 100 -3.71 -11.21 -3.00
N THR A 101 -4.31 -12.39 -3.23
CA THR A 101 -4.31 -13.50 -2.27
C THR A 101 -2.93 -14.13 -2.04
N GLN A 102 -2.00 -13.92 -2.97
CA GLN A 102 -0.59 -14.35 -2.88
C GLN A 102 0.33 -13.30 -2.23
N LEU A 103 -0.21 -12.15 -1.79
CA LEU A 103 0.60 -11.07 -1.25
C LEU A 103 1.24 -11.47 0.08
N THR A 104 2.57 -11.38 0.14
CA THR A 104 3.38 -11.72 1.32
C THR A 104 3.92 -10.48 2.01
N GLN A 105 4.12 -9.39 1.27
CA GLN A 105 4.69 -8.14 1.77
C GLN A 105 3.90 -6.92 1.25
N LEU A 106 3.46 -6.07 2.18
CA LEU A 106 2.73 -4.84 1.89
C LEU A 106 3.35 -3.65 2.61
N GLY A 107 3.88 -2.70 1.83
CA GLY A 107 4.43 -1.45 2.33
C GLY A 107 3.46 -0.29 2.18
N LEU A 108 2.98 0.28 3.29
CA LEU A 108 2.09 1.46 3.33
C LEU A 108 2.64 2.59 4.21
N TRP A 109 3.85 2.43 4.76
CA TRP A 109 4.44 3.41 5.69
C TRP A 109 4.70 4.75 5.01
N ASP A 110 4.85 5.80 5.82
CA ASP A 110 5.12 7.17 5.37
C ASP A 110 4.14 7.63 4.28
N ASN A 111 2.85 7.58 4.62
CA ASN A 111 1.74 8.10 3.81
C ASN A 111 0.88 9.04 4.67
N GLN A 112 -0.29 9.45 4.18
CA GLN A 112 -1.25 10.33 4.88
C GLN A 112 -2.53 9.58 5.29
N LEU A 113 -2.45 8.26 5.48
CA LEU A 113 -3.62 7.42 5.77
C LEU A 113 -4.14 7.71 7.18
N LYS A 114 -5.46 7.93 7.27
CA LYS A 114 -6.15 8.15 8.54
C LYS A 114 -6.81 6.89 9.09
N SER A 115 -7.26 6.00 8.21
CA SER A 115 -7.90 4.73 8.56
C SER A 115 -7.63 3.71 7.43
N ILE A 116 -8.03 2.45 7.66
CA ILE A 116 -8.04 1.41 6.63
C ILE A 116 -9.50 1.00 6.41
N PRO A 117 -9.98 0.90 5.16
CA PRO A 117 -11.32 0.42 4.88
C PRO A 117 -11.59 -0.92 5.54
N ARG A 118 -12.80 -1.08 6.09
CA ARG A 118 -13.21 -2.33 6.73
C ARG A 118 -13.05 -3.49 5.76
N GLY A 119 -12.32 -4.51 6.19
CA GLY A 119 -12.10 -5.73 5.42
C GLY A 119 -10.97 -5.67 4.40
N ALA A 120 -10.25 -4.55 4.26
CA ALA A 120 -9.24 -4.37 3.21
C ALA A 120 -8.10 -5.42 3.23
N PHE A 121 -7.84 -6.06 4.37
CA PHE A 121 -6.82 -7.09 4.52
C PHE A 121 -7.37 -8.52 4.62
N ASP A 122 -8.70 -8.69 4.53
CA ASP A 122 -9.34 -9.97 4.86
C ASP A 122 -8.94 -11.09 3.90
N ASN A 123 -8.66 -10.77 2.63
CA ASN A 123 -8.24 -11.72 1.61
C ASN A 123 -6.72 -11.97 1.56
N LEU A 124 -5.91 -11.22 2.33
CA LEU A 124 -4.45 -11.30 2.33
C LEU A 124 -3.94 -12.45 3.22
N LYS A 125 -4.38 -13.67 2.94
CA LYS A 125 -4.09 -14.85 3.78
C LYS A 125 -2.60 -15.26 3.80
N SER A 126 -1.84 -14.84 2.81
CA SER A 126 -0.41 -15.14 2.67
C SER A 126 0.50 -14.07 3.29
N LEU A 127 -0.06 -13.03 3.92
CA LEU A 127 0.69 -11.87 4.38
C LEU A 127 1.62 -12.24 5.55
N THR A 128 2.89 -11.89 5.41
CA THR A 128 3.93 -12.17 6.41
C THR A 128 4.56 -10.90 6.97
N HIS A 129 4.49 -9.80 6.20
CA HIS A 129 5.03 -8.51 6.59
C HIS A 129 4.12 -7.39 6.10
N ILE A 130 3.77 -6.49 7.02
CA ILE A 130 3.09 -5.25 6.69
C ILE A 130 3.73 -4.09 7.45
N TRP A 131 3.95 -2.97 6.76
CA TRP A 131 4.52 -1.77 7.37
C TRP A 131 3.52 -0.61 7.25
N LEU A 132 3.14 -0.06 8.41
CA LEU A 132 2.04 0.89 8.61
C LEU A 132 2.46 2.15 9.39
N PHE A 133 3.72 2.21 9.86
CA PHE A 133 4.24 3.35 10.60
C PHE A 133 4.27 4.64 9.75
N GLY A 134 4.44 5.80 10.39
CA GLY A 134 4.55 7.06 9.64
C GLY A 134 3.28 7.51 8.93
N ASN A 135 2.11 7.04 9.39
CA ASN A 135 0.80 7.52 8.93
C ASN A 135 0.07 8.25 10.07
N PRO A 136 -0.67 9.33 9.77
CA PRO A 136 -1.43 10.10 10.75
C PRO A 136 -2.77 9.41 11.08
N TRP A 137 -2.73 8.22 11.69
CA TRP A 137 -3.92 7.44 12.02
C TRP A 137 -4.90 8.23 12.90
N ASP A 138 -6.13 8.41 12.43
CA ASP A 138 -7.19 9.14 13.14
C ASP A 138 -7.87 8.21 14.13
N CYS A 139 -7.44 8.29 15.39
CA CYS A 139 -7.95 7.45 16.46
C CYS A 139 -9.20 8.00 17.16
N GLU A 140 -9.74 9.15 16.71
CA GLU A 140 -11.00 9.67 17.23
C GLU A 140 -12.20 9.19 16.41
N CYS A 141 -12.00 8.98 15.10
CA CYS A 141 -12.99 8.39 14.20
C CYS A 141 -13.14 6.87 14.43
N SER A 142 -14.38 6.36 14.39
CA SER A 142 -14.67 4.92 14.56
C SER A 142 -14.13 4.02 13.45
N ASP A 143 -13.80 4.57 12.28
CA ASP A 143 -13.24 3.78 11.17
C ASP A 143 -11.89 3.15 11.50
N ILE A 144 -11.19 3.67 12.52
CA ILE A 144 -9.93 3.10 13.01
C ILE A 144 -10.09 1.70 13.61
N LEU A 145 -11.30 1.33 14.04
CA LEU A 145 -11.53 0.10 14.80
C LEU A 145 -11.21 -1.16 14.01
N TYR A 146 -11.39 -1.14 12.69
CA TYR A 146 -10.94 -2.24 11.83
C TYR A 146 -9.43 -2.44 11.96
N LEU A 147 -8.65 -1.38 11.70
CA LEU A 147 -7.20 -1.44 11.77
C LEU A 147 -6.73 -1.83 13.18
N LYS A 148 -7.28 -1.20 14.22
CA LYS A 148 -6.95 -1.50 15.61
C LYS A 148 -7.14 -2.98 15.94
N ASN A 149 -8.27 -3.57 15.57
CA ASN A 149 -8.54 -4.97 15.85
C ASN A 149 -7.65 -5.89 15.01
N TRP A 150 -7.43 -5.55 13.73
CA TRP A 150 -6.60 -6.34 12.83
C TRP A 150 -5.14 -6.40 13.30
N ILE A 151 -4.53 -5.26 13.68
CA ILE A 151 -3.12 -5.24 14.13
C ILE A 151 -2.93 -5.93 15.49
N VAL A 152 -3.97 -5.97 16.34
CA VAL A 152 -3.92 -6.76 17.59
C VAL A 152 -3.87 -8.24 17.29
N GLN A 153 -4.69 -8.72 16.35
CA GLN A 153 -4.74 -10.13 15.96
C GLN A 153 -3.47 -10.58 15.19
N HIS A 154 -2.85 -9.66 14.45
CA HIS A 154 -1.74 -9.95 13.55
C HIS A 154 -0.43 -9.26 13.98
N ALA A 155 -0.26 -9.01 15.28
CA ALA A 155 0.86 -8.23 15.81
C ALA A 155 2.25 -8.74 15.38
N SER A 156 2.39 -10.06 15.17
CA SER A 156 3.65 -10.71 14.79
C SER A 156 4.09 -10.46 13.35
N ILE A 157 3.29 -9.78 12.51
CA ILE A 157 3.66 -9.44 11.12
C ILE A 157 3.72 -7.92 10.87
N VAL A 158 3.38 -7.11 11.87
CA VAL A 158 3.28 -5.65 11.76
C VAL A 158 4.61 -4.99 12.12
N ASN A 159 5.12 -4.15 11.21
CA ASN A 159 6.35 -3.35 11.35
C ASN A 159 7.55 -4.15 11.90
N LEU A 160 7.78 -5.34 11.36
CA LEU A 160 8.91 -6.19 11.71
C LEU A 160 10.26 -5.58 11.32
N GLN A 161 11.37 -6.29 11.59
CA GLN A 161 12.72 -5.93 11.11
C GLN A 161 13.25 -4.59 11.65
N GLY A 162 12.99 -4.30 12.93
CA GLY A 162 13.50 -3.10 13.60
C GLY A 162 12.61 -1.86 13.47
N HIS A 163 11.46 -1.96 12.79
CA HIS A 163 10.52 -0.86 12.61
C HIS A 163 9.54 -0.65 13.78
N GLY A 164 9.89 -1.11 14.99
CA GLY A 164 9.14 -0.86 16.23
C GLY A 164 7.88 -1.70 16.44
N GLY A 165 7.57 -2.63 15.55
CA GLY A 165 6.47 -3.58 15.72
C GLY A 165 5.08 -2.93 15.74
N VAL A 166 4.11 -3.66 16.29
CA VAL A 166 2.71 -3.23 16.40
C VAL A 166 2.52 -1.89 17.12
N ASP A 167 3.42 -1.54 18.05
CA ASP A 167 3.37 -0.28 18.80
C ASP A 167 3.79 0.95 17.99
N ASN A 168 4.44 0.75 16.85
CA ASN A 168 4.80 1.83 15.94
C ASN A 168 3.70 2.19 14.93
N VAL A 169 2.50 1.64 15.11
CA VAL A 169 1.27 2.14 14.48
C VAL A 169 0.66 3.14 15.46
N LYS A 170 0.82 4.45 15.21
CA LYS A 170 0.55 5.51 16.20
C LYS A 170 -0.59 6.44 15.79
N CYS A 171 -1.42 6.78 16.76
CA CYS A 171 -2.47 7.78 16.62
C CYS A 171 -1.89 9.18 16.37
N SER A 172 -2.48 9.90 15.42
CA SER A 172 -2.17 11.30 15.15
C SER A 172 -2.44 12.17 16.38
N GLY A 173 -1.60 13.18 16.60
CA GLY A 173 -1.68 14.09 17.74
C GLY A 173 -1.21 13.50 19.07
N THR A 174 -1.77 12.36 19.50
CA THR A 174 -1.47 11.77 20.82
C THR A 174 -0.21 10.91 20.84
N ASN A 175 0.23 10.41 19.68
CA ASN A 175 1.33 9.44 19.53
C ASN A 175 1.15 8.13 20.32
N THR A 176 -0.07 7.84 20.78
CA THR A 176 -0.40 6.57 21.45
C THR A 176 -0.52 5.43 20.43
N PRO A 177 -0.26 4.16 20.81
CA PRO A 177 -0.43 3.05 19.89
C PRO A 177 -1.88 2.85 19.47
N VAL A 178 -2.14 2.71 18.17
CA VAL A 178 -3.48 2.42 17.62
C VAL A 178 -4.07 1.15 18.25
N ARG A 179 -3.24 0.15 18.56
CA ARG A 179 -3.71 -1.10 19.19
C ARG A 179 -4.35 -0.90 20.58
N ALA A 180 -4.10 0.22 21.23
CA ALA A 180 -4.62 0.57 22.55
C ALA A 180 -5.94 1.36 22.49
N VAL A 181 -6.41 1.74 21.29
CA VAL A 181 -7.68 2.46 21.12
C VAL A 181 -8.86 1.58 21.55
N THR A 182 -9.79 2.17 22.29
CA THR A 182 -11.03 1.52 22.74
C THR A 182 -12.21 2.02 21.92
N GLU A 183 -13.25 1.20 21.77
CA GLU A 183 -14.48 1.62 21.05
C GLU A 183 -15.11 2.87 21.68
N ALA A 184 -15.14 2.92 23.01
CA ALA A 184 -15.68 4.06 23.77
C ALA A 184 -14.89 5.36 23.60
N SER A 185 -13.61 5.31 23.21
CA SER A 185 -12.80 6.50 22.89
C SER A 185 -12.98 7.02 21.46
N THR A 186 -13.71 6.29 20.62
CA THR A 186 -13.98 6.66 19.21
C THR A 186 -15.43 7.10 19.01
N SER A 187 -15.71 7.82 17.92
CA SER A 187 -17.09 8.17 17.53
C SER A 187 -17.24 8.22 16.01
N PRO A 188 -18.33 7.69 15.43
CA PRO A 188 -18.69 7.92 14.02
C PRO A 188 -18.89 9.39 13.69
N SER A 189 -19.33 10.20 14.65
CA SER A 189 -19.55 11.64 14.45
C SER A 189 -18.25 12.45 14.31
N LYS A 190 -17.10 11.83 14.59
CA LYS A 190 -15.77 12.45 14.47
C LYS A 190 -15.04 12.01 13.20
N CYS A 191 -15.70 11.22 12.36
CA CYS A 191 -15.16 10.85 11.06
C CYS A 191 -15.33 12.00 10.06
N PRO A 192 -14.32 12.26 9.22
CA PRO A 192 -14.34 13.31 8.19
C PRO A 192 -15.34 13.05 7.07
#